data_AF-A0A229QXY2-F1
#
_entry.id   AF-A0A229QXY2-F1
#
_cell.length_a   1.000
_cell.length_b   1.000
_cell.length_c   1.000
_cell.angle_alpha   90.00
_cell.angle_beta   90.00
_cell.angle_gamma   90.00
#
_symmetry.space_group_name_H-M   'P 1'
#
loop_
_entity.id
_entity.type
_entity.pdbx_description
1 polymer ?
#
loop_
_entity_poly.entity_id
_entity_poly.type
_entity_poly.pdbx_seq_one_letter_code
_entity_poly.pdbx_strand_id
1 'polypeptide(L)'
;MPAPGILPFVAETRLVDHHCHGVVTGDLGRIEFEQMLTEADTVSSLGTTLFDSLIGLAVRARCAPMLDLPPHVPAEVYLARRAELGAAEVNARFLRATGTTEFLLDGGFLPDTLTTTEQFAQLSGSRARDIVRLEQVAEAVIESTTAAGFASAFAGELAKRATTAVGFKSIAAYRVGLELAGERPTDAEVAEAAG
;
A
#
# COMPACT_ATOMS: atom_id res chain seq x y z
N MET A 1 -13.13 17.35 18.50
CA MET A 1 -14.22 16.65 19.21
C MET A 1 -14.32 15.26 18.61
N PRO A 2 -14.19 14.18 19.40
CA PRO A 2 -14.44 12.83 18.89
C PRO A 2 -15.84 12.77 18.24
N ALA A 3 -15.99 11.98 17.19
CA ALA A 3 -17.30 11.76 16.57
C ALA A 3 -18.30 11.29 17.64
N PRO A 4 -19.54 11.80 17.66
CA PRO A 4 -20.51 11.40 18.67
C PRO A 4 -20.67 9.88 18.67
N GLY A 5 -20.49 9.25 19.83
CA GLY A 5 -20.66 7.80 20.02
C GLY A 5 -19.39 6.94 20.12
N ILE A 6 -18.19 7.51 19.94
CA ILE A 6 -16.94 6.76 20.22
C ILE A 6 -16.50 6.97 21.68
N LEU A 7 -16.16 5.89 22.37
CA LEU A 7 -15.66 5.97 23.74
C LEU A 7 -14.29 6.68 23.76
N PRO A 8 -13.99 7.55 24.73
CA PRO A 8 -12.72 8.28 24.78
C PRO A 8 -11.49 7.37 24.67
N PHE A 9 -11.51 6.21 25.35
CA PHE A 9 -10.40 5.27 25.28
C PHE A 9 -10.14 4.76 23.85
N VAL A 10 -11.19 4.56 23.05
CA VAL A 10 -11.06 4.11 21.65
C VAL A 10 -10.49 5.25 20.81
N ALA A 11 -10.98 6.47 20.99
CA ALA A 11 -10.51 7.65 20.25
C ALA A 11 -9.05 8.00 20.54
N GLU A 12 -8.57 7.71 21.74
CA GLU A 12 -7.19 7.98 22.19
C GLU A 12 -6.24 6.79 21.97
N THR A 13 -6.76 5.65 21.50
CA THR A 13 -5.95 4.45 21.28
C THR A 13 -4.98 4.68 20.12
N ARG A 14 -3.68 4.48 20.40
CA ARG A 14 -2.63 4.51 19.37
C ARG A 14 -2.81 3.32 18.43
N LEU A 15 -2.81 3.60 17.13
CA LEU A 15 -3.00 2.57 16.11
C LEU A 15 -1.66 2.00 15.64
N VAL A 16 -1.71 0.74 15.21
CA VAL A 16 -0.69 0.08 14.40
C VAL A 16 -1.38 -0.34 13.11
N ASP A 17 -0.92 0.20 11.98
CA ASP A 17 -1.38 -0.25 10.67
C ASP A 17 -0.54 -1.45 10.25
N HIS A 18 -1.10 -2.64 10.41
CA HIS A 18 -0.36 -3.88 10.24
C HIS A 18 -0.22 -4.32 8.77
N HIS A 19 -0.87 -3.62 7.84
CA HIS A 19 -0.73 -3.89 6.41
C HIS A 19 -1.11 -2.67 5.58
N CYS A 20 -0.11 -1.94 5.14
CA CYS A 20 -0.27 -0.83 4.20
C CYS A 20 0.77 -0.89 3.09
N HIS A 21 0.67 0.05 2.15
CA HIS A 21 1.67 0.28 1.11
C HIS A 21 2.32 1.65 1.31
N GLY A 22 3.35 1.94 0.51
CA GLY A 22 3.84 3.30 0.36
C GLY A 22 2.77 4.24 -0.21
N VAL A 23 3.05 5.54 -0.16
CA VAL A 23 2.20 6.57 -0.79
C VAL A 23 2.86 7.05 -2.07
N VAL A 24 2.05 7.54 -3.02
CA VAL A 24 2.57 8.11 -4.27
C VAL A 24 3.46 9.32 -3.98
N THR A 25 4.61 9.36 -4.64
CA THR A 25 5.65 10.39 -4.41
C THR A 25 5.45 11.66 -5.24
N GLY A 26 4.79 11.55 -6.40
CA GLY A 26 4.54 12.66 -7.31
C GLY A 26 3.14 13.27 -7.20
N ASP A 27 3.00 14.48 -7.73
CA ASP A 27 1.69 15.10 -7.90
C ASP A 27 0.90 14.39 -8.99
N LEU A 28 -0.33 14.01 -8.67
CA LEU A 28 -1.20 13.29 -9.59
C LEU A 28 -2.11 14.27 -10.35
N GLY A 29 -2.22 14.04 -11.66
CA GLY A 29 -3.29 14.60 -12.46
C GLY A 29 -4.63 13.95 -12.12
N ARG A 30 -5.69 14.41 -12.80
CA ARG A 30 -7.06 13.95 -12.54
C ARG A 30 -7.22 12.45 -12.78
N ILE A 31 -6.68 11.94 -13.89
CA ILE A 31 -6.85 10.55 -14.31
C ILE A 31 -6.10 9.63 -13.35
N GLU A 32 -4.83 9.95 -13.07
CA GLU A 32 -4.00 9.16 -12.15
C GLU A 32 -4.58 9.17 -10.74
N PHE A 33 -5.13 10.30 -10.28
CA PHE A 33 -5.80 10.35 -8.99
C PHE A 33 -7.04 9.45 -8.94
N GLU A 34 -7.89 9.47 -9.98
CA GLU A 34 -9.06 8.61 -10.02
C GLU A 34 -8.71 7.13 -10.13
N GLN A 35 -7.63 6.76 -10.82
CA GLN A 35 -7.12 5.39 -10.81
C GLN A 35 -6.78 4.89 -9.40
N MET A 36 -6.32 5.78 -8.51
CA MET A 36 -6.06 5.46 -7.10
C MET A 36 -7.34 5.35 -6.24
N LEU A 37 -8.54 5.59 -6.80
CA LEU A 37 -9.83 5.45 -6.12
C LEU A 37 -10.53 4.12 -6.46
N THR A 38 -9.88 3.20 -7.15
CA THR A 38 -10.46 1.93 -7.57
C THR A 38 -9.42 0.82 -7.60
N GLU A 39 -9.88 -0.42 -7.40
CA GLU A 39 -9.07 -1.64 -7.59
C GLU A 39 -9.17 -2.18 -9.03
N ALA A 40 -10.01 -1.57 -9.88
CA ALA A 40 -10.11 -1.96 -11.28
C ALA A 40 -8.86 -1.55 -12.05
N ASP A 41 -8.39 -2.42 -12.96
CA ASP A 41 -7.19 -2.18 -13.79
C ASP A 41 -7.25 -0.85 -14.57
N THR A 42 -8.46 -0.41 -14.92
CA THR A 42 -8.69 0.86 -15.60
C THR A 42 -9.96 1.54 -15.11
N VAL A 43 -9.98 2.87 -15.19
CA VAL A 43 -11.20 3.66 -15.03
C VAL A 43 -12.02 3.52 -16.32
N SER A 44 -13.26 3.05 -16.20
CA SER A 44 -14.15 2.89 -17.35
C SER A 44 -14.43 4.24 -18.00
N SER A 45 -14.20 4.35 -19.31
CA SER A 45 -14.54 5.54 -20.10
C SER A 45 -16.05 5.78 -20.22
N LEU A 46 -16.87 4.79 -19.88
CA LEU A 46 -18.33 4.87 -19.82
C LEU A 46 -18.85 5.27 -18.43
N GLY A 47 -17.97 5.31 -17.43
CA GLY A 47 -18.31 5.68 -16.06
C GLY A 47 -18.42 7.19 -15.86
N THR A 48 -19.08 7.60 -14.78
CA THR A 48 -18.92 8.95 -14.23
C THR A 48 -17.58 9.07 -13.51
N THR A 49 -17.26 10.27 -13.01
CA THR A 49 -16.07 10.48 -12.19
C THR A 49 -16.07 9.57 -10.94
N LEU A 50 -14.92 9.00 -10.61
CA LEU A 50 -14.74 8.27 -9.36
C LEU A 50 -14.81 9.16 -8.11
N PHE A 51 -14.82 10.49 -8.25
CA PHE A 51 -15.15 11.40 -7.14
C PHE A 51 -16.60 11.29 -6.66
N ASP A 52 -17.50 10.72 -7.46
CA ASP A 52 -18.90 10.47 -7.10
C ASP A 52 -19.12 9.06 -6.51
N SER A 53 -18.08 8.24 -6.47
CA SER A 53 -18.09 6.97 -5.73
C SER A 53 -18.09 7.21 -4.21
N LEU A 54 -18.42 6.17 -3.43
CA LEU A 54 -18.36 6.26 -1.96
C LEU A 54 -16.97 6.64 -1.45
N ILE A 55 -15.90 6.12 -2.06
CA ILE A 55 -14.53 6.47 -1.68
C ILE A 55 -14.18 7.91 -2.07
N GLY A 56 -14.60 8.36 -3.26
CA GLY A 56 -14.41 9.75 -3.71
C GLY A 56 -15.13 10.77 -2.81
N LEU A 57 -16.35 10.45 -2.38
CA LEU A 57 -17.10 11.24 -1.40
C LEU A 57 -16.40 11.24 -0.03
N ALA A 58 -15.90 10.09 0.42
CA ALA A 58 -15.18 9.97 1.69
C ALA A 58 -13.88 10.78 1.69
N VAL A 59 -13.09 10.72 0.61
CA VAL A 59 -11.86 11.52 0.45
C VAL A 59 -12.19 13.01 0.56
N ARG A 60 -13.18 13.51 -0.19
CA ARG A 60 -13.54 14.94 -0.13
C ARG A 60 -14.14 15.35 1.22
N ALA A 61 -14.77 14.43 1.94
CA ALA A 61 -15.31 14.71 3.27
C ALA A 61 -14.22 14.76 4.37
N ARG A 62 -13.25 13.83 4.31
CA ARG A 62 -12.28 13.58 5.40
C ARG A 62 -10.91 14.20 5.14
N CYS A 63 -10.44 14.17 3.90
CA CYS A 63 -9.11 14.63 3.53
C CYS A 63 -9.07 16.12 3.19
N ALA A 64 -10.14 16.68 2.61
CA ALA A 64 -10.18 18.11 2.25
C ALA A 64 -9.97 19.04 3.48
N PRO A 65 -10.59 18.78 4.66
CA PRO A 65 -10.32 19.57 5.86
C PRO A 65 -8.87 19.56 6.33
N MET A 66 -8.12 18.49 6.04
CA MET A 66 -6.69 18.41 6.38
C MET A 66 -5.82 19.28 5.46
N LEU A 67 -6.39 19.77 4.35
CA LEU A 67 -5.75 20.69 3.39
C LEU A 67 -6.34 22.10 3.45
N ASP A 68 -6.99 22.44 4.57
CA ASP A 68 -7.61 23.74 4.84
C ASP A 68 -8.82 24.06 3.93
N LEU A 69 -9.50 23.02 3.41
CA LEU A 69 -10.69 23.15 2.57
C LEU A 69 -11.96 22.70 3.30
N PRO A 70 -13.15 23.22 2.94
CA PRO A 70 -14.40 22.70 3.50
C PRO A 70 -14.64 21.23 3.09
N PRO A 71 -15.31 20.43 3.93
CA PRO A 71 -15.76 19.09 3.53
C PRO A 71 -16.60 19.14 2.25
N HIS A 72 -16.43 18.14 1.38
CA HIS A 72 -17.16 18.01 0.11
C HIS A 72 -16.93 19.13 -0.92
N VAL A 73 -15.84 19.90 -0.77
CA VAL A 73 -15.38 20.84 -1.80
C VAL A 73 -15.35 20.19 -3.20
N PRO A 74 -15.62 20.92 -4.30
CA PRO A 74 -15.55 20.35 -5.65
C PRO A 74 -14.22 19.65 -5.94
N ALA A 75 -14.25 18.55 -6.70
CA ALA A 75 -13.07 17.73 -6.97
C ALA A 75 -11.90 18.53 -7.58
N GLU A 76 -12.18 19.45 -8.51
CA GLU A 76 -11.15 20.28 -9.12
C GLU A 76 -10.46 21.21 -8.11
N VAL A 77 -11.21 21.75 -7.15
CA VAL A 77 -10.65 22.60 -6.10
C VAL A 77 -9.79 21.77 -5.14
N TYR A 78 -10.23 20.54 -4.82
CA TYR A 78 -9.44 19.61 -4.01
C TYR A 78 -8.12 19.25 -4.70
N LEU A 79 -8.15 18.92 -6.00
CA LEU A 79 -6.94 18.58 -6.77
C LEU A 79 -6.01 19.77 -6.94
N ALA A 80 -6.54 20.96 -7.26
CA ALA A 80 -5.74 22.17 -7.35
C ALA A 80 -5.01 22.47 -6.04
N ARG A 81 -5.69 22.35 -4.89
CA ARG A 81 -5.06 22.54 -3.59
C ARG A 81 -3.97 21.51 -3.29
N ARG A 82 -4.15 20.26 -3.70
CA ARG A 82 -3.09 19.24 -3.58
C ARG A 82 -1.87 19.63 -4.39
N ALA A 83 -2.06 20.06 -5.64
CA ALA A 83 -0.97 20.50 -6.51
C ALA A 83 -0.24 21.76 -5.98
N GLU A 84 -0.97 22.71 -5.37
CA GLU A 84 -0.37 23.89 -4.73
C GLU A 84 0.55 23.53 -3.55
N LEU A 85 0.16 22.54 -2.75
CA LEU A 85 0.92 22.08 -1.58
C LEU A 85 2.07 21.15 -1.95
N GLY A 86 1.88 20.34 -3.00
CA GLY A 86 2.79 19.27 -3.41
C GLY A 86 2.60 17.97 -2.62
N ALA A 87 2.88 16.84 -3.27
CA ALA A 87 2.66 15.50 -2.75
C ALA A 87 3.32 15.25 -1.38
N ALA A 88 4.54 15.73 -1.16
CA ALA A 88 5.26 15.53 0.10
C ALA A 88 4.52 16.16 1.30
N GLU A 89 4.09 17.42 1.17
CA GLU A 89 3.36 18.13 2.23
C GLU A 89 1.99 17.49 2.47
N VAL A 90 1.28 17.15 1.40
CA VAL A 90 -0.03 16.51 1.50
C VAL A 90 0.05 15.14 2.19
N ASN A 91 1.02 14.31 1.80
CA ASN A 91 1.26 13.01 2.42
C ASN A 91 1.63 13.16 3.90
N ALA A 92 2.53 14.10 4.24
CA ALA A 92 2.92 14.34 5.63
C ALA A 92 1.73 14.75 6.50
N ARG A 93 0.88 15.69 6.03
CA ARG A 93 -0.34 16.10 6.75
C ARG A 93 -1.26 14.92 7.01
N PHE A 94 -1.53 14.11 5.98
CA PHE A 94 -2.47 13.00 6.09
C PHE A 94 -1.95 11.91 7.01
N LEU A 95 -0.71 11.47 6.82
CA LEU A 95 -0.11 10.40 7.62
C LEU A 95 -0.01 10.79 9.10
N ARG A 96 0.41 12.02 9.40
CA ARG A 96 0.52 12.52 10.79
C ARG A 96 -0.83 12.67 11.47
N ALA A 97 -1.91 12.92 10.71
CA ALA A 97 -3.25 13.08 11.26
C ALA A 97 -3.92 11.76 11.67
N THR A 98 -3.36 10.60 11.29
CA THR A 98 -3.97 9.28 11.53
C THR A 98 -3.95 8.82 13.00
N GLY A 99 -3.00 9.33 13.80
CA GLY A 99 -2.74 8.78 15.14
C GLY A 99 -2.06 7.40 15.13
N THR A 100 -1.64 6.92 13.96
CA THR A 100 -0.91 5.66 13.81
C THR A 100 0.54 5.84 14.19
N THR A 101 1.01 4.98 15.09
CA THR A 101 2.38 5.06 15.64
C THR A 101 3.37 4.12 14.97
N GLU A 102 2.85 3.15 14.21
CA GLU A 102 3.65 2.16 13.50
C GLU A 102 2.90 1.64 12.27
N PHE A 103 3.63 1.56 11.16
CA PHE A 103 3.14 1.09 9.87
C PHE A 103 3.98 -0.11 9.40
N LEU A 104 3.31 -1.16 8.93
CA LEU A 104 3.96 -2.34 8.37
C LEU A 104 3.71 -2.37 6.86
N LEU A 105 4.75 -2.00 6.09
CA LEU A 105 4.63 -1.74 4.66
C LEU A 105 4.96 -2.99 3.84
N ASP A 106 4.02 -3.41 3.01
CA ASP A 106 4.32 -4.25 1.86
C ASP A 106 4.89 -3.37 0.74
N GLY A 107 6.22 -3.25 0.71
CA GLY A 107 6.96 -2.50 -0.30
C GLY A 107 7.01 -3.17 -1.68
N GLY A 108 6.42 -4.36 -1.83
CA GLY A 108 6.40 -5.08 -3.09
C GLY A 108 5.28 -4.71 -4.05
N PHE A 109 4.44 -3.75 -3.68
CA PHE A 109 3.41 -3.17 -4.54
C PHE A 109 3.93 -1.86 -5.15
N LEU A 110 3.98 -1.79 -6.48
CA LEU A 110 4.39 -0.58 -7.23
C LEU A 110 5.68 0.08 -6.67
N PRO A 111 6.78 -0.69 -6.51
CA PRO A 111 7.99 -0.23 -5.82
C PRO A 111 8.65 1.00 -6.45
N ASP A 112 8.41 1.25 -7.75
CA ASP A 112 8.95 2.40 -8.48
C ASP A 112 8.09 3.66 -8.39
N THR A 113 6.83 3.53 -7.92
CA THR A 113 5.85 4.62 -7.86
C THR A 113 5.63 5.11 -6.43
N LEU A 114 5.71 4.20 -5.46
CA LEU A 114 5.40 4.46 -4.06
C LEU A 114 6.67 4.73 -3.24
N THR A 115 6.51 5.42 -2.12
CA THR A 115 7.59 5.67 -1.16
C THR A 115 8.23 4.38 -0.67
N THR A 116 9.55 4.39 -0.47
CA THR A 116 10.23 3.38 0.34
C THR A 116 9.80 3.47 1.82
N THR A 117 10.07 2.43 2.60
CA THR A 117 9.79 2.41 4.04
C THR A 117 10.48 3.55 4.79
N GLU A 118 11.70 3.91 4.41
CA GLU A 118 12.43 5.04 4.99
C GLU A 118 11.74 6.38 4.67
N GLN A 119 11.41 6.62 3.40
CA GLN A 119 10.70 7.84 2.98
C GLN A 119 9.33 7.96 3.68
N PHE A 120 8.60 6.84 3.81
CA PHE A 120 7.33 6.80 4.51
C PHE A 120 7.47 7.14 6.00
N ALA A 121 8.50 6.60 6.68
CA ALA A 121 8.78 6.93 8.08
C ALA A 121 9.04 8.44 8.26
N GLN A 122 9.82 9.05 7.35
CA GLN A 122 10.11 10.48 7.37
C GLN A 122 8.85 11.34 7.19
N LEU A 123 7.98 10.99 6.23
CA LEU A 123 6.72 11.72 5.99
C LEU A 123 5.77 11.59 7.17
N SER A 124 5.55 10.36 7.65
CA SER A 124 4.60 10.07 8.73
C SER A 124 5.07 10.57 10.10
N GLY A 125 6.37 10.70 10.33
CA GLY A 125 6.92 10.94 11.67
C GLY A 125 6.72 9.76 12.64
N SER A 126 6.36 8.59 12.11
CA SER A 126 6.09 7.36 12.86
C SER A 126 7.07 6.25 12.46
N ARG A 127 7.03 5.13 13.19
CA ARG A 127 7.82 3.95 12.80
C ARG A 127 7.22 3.33 11.54
N ALA A 128 8.07 2.91 10.62
CA ALA A 128 7.70 2.11 9.47
C ALA A 128 8.63 0.90 9.40
N ARG A 129 8.09 -0.29 9.10
CA ARG A 129 8.87 -1.53 8.97
C ARG A 129 8.40 -2.35 7.77
N ASP A 130 9.30 -3.11 7.19
CA ASP A 130 9.02 -3.89 5.99
C ASP A 130 8.23 -5.18 6.28
N ILE A 131 7.30 -5.47 5.38
CA ILE A 131 6.70 -6.77 5.14
C ILE A 131 7.22 -7.28 3.81
N VAL A 132 7.79 -8.49 3.78
CA VAL A 132 8.34 -9.08 2.56
C VAL A 132 7.22 -9.76 1.77
N ARG A 133 7.01 -9.31 0.54
CA ARG A 133 6.15 -9.99 -0.44
C ARG A 133 6.88 -11.19 -1.03
N LEU A 134 6.37 -12.40 -0.77
CA LEU A 134 7.02 -13.65 -1.15
C LEU A 134 7.20 -13.78 -2.67
N GLU A 135 6.22 -13.33 -3.45
CA GLU A 135 6.25 -13.41 -4.91
C GLU A 135 7.35 -12.53 -5.51
N GLN A 136 7.65 -11.37 -4.91
CA GLN A 136 8.78 -10.56 -5.35
C GLN A 136 10.13 -11.19 -5.00
N VAL A 137 10.21 -12.02 -3.96
CA VAL A 137 11.43 -12.79 -3.68
C VAL A 137 11.63 -13.84 -4.77
N ALA A 138 10.55 -14.54 -5.16
CA ALA A 138 10.58 -15.50 -6.25
C ALA A 138 10.97 -14.85 -7.57
N GLU A 139 10.30 -13.75 -7.95
CA GLU A 139 10.56 -12.98 -9.18
C GLU A 139 12.01 -12.48 -9.23
N ALA A 140 12.59 -12.06 -8.10
CA ALA A 140 13.96 -11.55 -8.06
C ALA A 140 15.04 -12.62 -8.27
N VAL A 141 14.76 -13.89 -7.94
CA VAL A 141 15.76 -14.96 -8.06
C VAL A 141 15.56 -15.81 -9.31
N ILE A 142 14.32 -15.96 -9.79
CA ILE A 142 13.96 -16.94 -10.81
C ILE A 142 14.76 -16.78 -12.11
N GLU A 143 14.99 -15.54 -12.56
CA GLU A 143 15.74 -15.24 -13.79
C GLU A 143 17.22 -15.64 -13.72
N SER A 144 17.77 -15.78 -12.51
CA SER A 144 19.19 -16.04 -12.27
C SER A 144 19.49 -17.47 -11.77
N THR A 145 18.47 -18.34 -11.74
CA THR A 145 18.56 -19.67 -11.13
C THR A 145 18.03 -20.75 -12.08
N THR A 146 18.54 -21.98 -11.93
CA THR A 146 17.92 -23.16 -12.55
C THR A 146 16.75 -23.64 -11.69
N ALA A 147 15.83 -24.42 -12.27
CA ALA A 147 14.74 -25.08 -11.51
C ALA A 147 15.24 -25.79 -10.24
N ALA A 148 16.30 -26.60 -10.37
CA ALA A 148 16.88 -27.32 -9.23
C ALA A 148 17.50 -26.38 -8.17
N GLY A 149 17.95 -25.18 -8.56
CA GLY A 149 18.54 -24.19 -7.67
C GLY A 149 17.54 -23.21 -7.06
N PHE A 150 16.33 -23.10 -7.63
CA PHE A 150 15.34 -22.08 -7.28
C PHE A 150 14.99 -22.08 -5.79
N ALA A 151 14.66 -23.23 -5.21
CA ALA A 151 14.26 -23.34 -3.80
C ALA A 151 15.35 -22.84 -2.84
N SER A 152 16.61 -23.19 -3.12
CA SER A 152 17.77 -22.76 -2.32
C SER A 152 18.02 -21.25 -2.45
N ALA A 153 17.94 -20.73 -3.68
CA ALA A 153 18.11 -19.30 -3.94
C ALA A 153 16.99 -18.45 -3.31
N PHE A 154 15.74 -18.90 -3.43
CA PHE A 154 14.58 -18.30 -2.78
C PHE A 154 14.77 -18.27 -1.26
N ALA A 155 15.12 -19.41 -0.64
CA ALA A 155 15.36 -19.47 0.80
C ALA A 155 16.49 -18.54 1.24
N GLY A 156 17.58 -18.47 0.47
CA GLY A 156 18.70 -17.57 0.73
C GLY A 156 18.32 -16.09 0.64
N GLU A 157 17.57 -15.70 -0.39
CA GLU A 157 17.11 -14.32 -0.57
C GLU A 157 16.05 -13.94 0.48
N LEU A 158 15.11 -14.83 0.77
CA LEU A 158 14.12 -14.64 1.83
C LEU A 158 14.80 -14.43 3.19
N ALA A 159 15.81 -15.26 3.52
CA ALA A 159 16.55 -15.14 4.77
C ALA A 159 17.26 -13.78 4.89
N LYS A 160 17.83 -13.25 3.81
CA LYS A 160 18.42 -11.89 3.80
C LYS A 160 17.37 -10.82 4.09
N ARG A 161 16.24 -10.83 3.38
CA ARG A 161 15.18 -9.83 3.56
C ARG A 161 14.49 -9.93 4.92
N ALA A 162 14.40 -11.14 5.47
CA ALA A 162 13.84 -11.41 6.80
C ALA A 162 14.66 -10.81 7.96
N THR A 163 15.92 -10.41 7.73
CA THR A 163 16.77 -9.84 8.79
C THR A 163 16.22 -8.52 9.34
N THR A 164 15.52 -7.74 8.52
CA THR A 164 14.96 -6.42 8.90
C THR A 164 13.44 -6.37 8.83
N ALA A 165 12.81 -7.29 8.09
CA ALA A 165 11.37 -7.36 7.96
C ALA A 165 10.69 -7.90 9.23
N VAL A 166 9.44 -7.51 9.44
CA VAL A 166 8.64 -7.95 10.60
C VAL A 166 7.46 -8.83 10.25
N GLY A 167 7.39 -9.27 8.99
CA GLY A 167 6.41 -10.22 8.52
C GLY A 167 6.55 -10.50 7.04
N PHE A 168 5.68 -11.39 6.57
CA PHE A 168 5.62 -11.83 5.19
C PHE A 168 4.18 -11.71 4.67
N LYS A 169 4.05 -11.49 3.36
CA LYS A 169 2.77 -11.44 2.65
C LYS A 169 2.88 -12.29 1.39
N SER A 170 1.82 -13.05 1.10
CA SER A 170 1.61 -13.67 -0.21
C SER A 170 0.46 -12.98 -0.93
N ILE A 171 0.59 -12.85 -2.24
CA ILE A 171 -0.46 -12.42 -3.17
C ILE A 171 -1.02 -13.59 -3.98
N ALA A 172 -0.91 -14.83 -3.50
CA ALA A 172 -1.42 -16.04 -4.17
C ALA A 172 -2.89 -15.88 -4.64
N ALA A 173 -3.74 -15.27 -3.81
CA ALA A 173 -5.14 -14.97 -4.16
C ALA A 173 -5.30 -14.23 -5.50
N TYR A 174 -4.37 -13.31 -5.79
CA TYR A 174 -4.36 -12.49 -7.02
C TYR A 174 -3.72 -13.18 -8.22
N ARG A 175 -3.05 -14.32 -8.01
CA ARG A 175 -2.31 -15.04 -9.06
C ARG A 175 -3.00 -16.36 -9.43
N VAL A 176 -3.27 -17.18 -8.42
CA VAL A 176 -3.75 -18.57 -8.56
C VAL A 176 -4.98 -18.88 -7.72
N GLY A 177 -5.49 -17.92 -6.93
CA GLY A 177 -6.54 -18.13 -5.96
C GLY A 177 -6.03 -18.68 -4.62
N LEU A 178 -6.96 -19.00 -3.71
CA LEU A 178 -6.65 -19.50 -2.36
C LEU A 178 -7.06 -20.95 -2.14
N GLU A 179 -7.47 -21.67 -3.18
CA GLU A 179 -7.73 -23.11 -3.13
C GLU A 179 -6.40 -23.90 -3.18
N LEU A 180 -5.49 -23.54 -2.28
CA LEU A 180 -4.20 -24.21 -2.11
C LEU A 180 -4.41 -25.47 -1.24
N ALA A 181 -3.74 -26.57 -1.59
CA ALA A 181 -3.90 -27.86 -0.90
C ALA A 181 -3.55 -27.82 0.60
N GLY A 182 -2.84 -26.79 1.08
CA GLY A 182 -2.37 -26.66 2.47
C GLY A 182 -1.21 -27.59 2.82
N GLU A 183 -0.97 -28.62 2.01
CA GLU A 183 0.20 -29.49 2.09
C GLU A 183 1.45 -28.77 1.56
N ARG A 184 2.58 -29.03 2.21
CA ARG A 184 3.87 -28.50 1.76
C ARG A 184 4.30 -29.25 0.49
N PRO A 185 4.61 -28.56 -0.62
CA PRO A 185 5.11 -29.22 -1.82
C PRO A 185 6.48 -29.86 -1.55
N THR A 186 6.73 -30.96 -2.24
CA THR A 186 8.03 -31.63 -2.28
C THR A 186 9.05 -30.79 -3.06
N ASP A 187 10.34 -31.03 -2.80
CA ASP A 187 11.42 -30.34 -3.54
C ASP A 187 11.34 -30.60 -5.06
N ALA A 188 10.84 -31.78 -5.46
CA ALA A 188 10.64 -32.14 -6.86
C ALA A 188 9.51 -31.32 -7.51
N GLU A 189 8.37 -31.16 -6.83
CA GLU A 189 7.25 -30.34 -7.34
C GLU A 189 7.64 -28.86 -7.44
N VAL A 190 8.44 -28.36 -6.50
CA VAL A 190 8.97 -26.98 -6.57
C VAL A 190 9.91 -26.81 -7.76
N ALA A 191 10.81 -27.77 -8.00
CA ALA A 191 11.72 -27.71 -9.13
C ALA A 191 10.98 -27.81 -10.47
N GLU A 192 10.00 -28.72 -10.58
CA GLU A 192 9.16 -28.86 -11.77
C GLU A 192 8.38 -27.57 -12.07
N ALA A 193 7.79 -26.94 -11.05
CA ALA A 193 7.07 -25.68 -11.21
C ALA A 193 7.98 -24.50 -11.59
N ALA A 194 9.27 -24.56 -11.28
CA ALA A 194 10.24 -23.51 -11.57
C ALA A 194 10.80 -23.55 -13.01
N GLY A 195 10.59 -24.65 -13.76
CA GLY A 195 10.98 -24.79 -15.18
C GLY A 195 12.28 -25.53 -15.44
#